data_AF-A0A222EQC9-F1
#
_entry.id   AF-A0A222EQC9-F1
#
_cell.length_a   1.000
_cell.length_b   1.000
_cell.length_c   1.000
_cell.angle_alpha   90.00
_cell.angle_beta   90.00
_cell.angle_gamma   90.00
#
_symmetry.space_group_name_H-M   'P 1'
#
loop_
_entity.id
_entity.type
_entity.pdbx_description
1 polymer ?
#
loop_
_entity_poly.entity_id
_entity_poly.type
_entity_poly.pdbx_seq_one_letter_code
_entity_poly.pdbx_strand_id
1 'polypeptide(L)'
;MAKNKEKLNIDLSENKPKKGIFKKMFGSKSEQKKILETIKNKKIETFFFYTDVNNLLIILENGIQLLKEKSLEKDEEYIVWTYLEHKESIGLEFDTSTRAHFWKWATNSKVDVEKISVIGIDPHKLAKLTKNDWAYDATKKVVYVYETIPVEAIEYIMIKDKANLKRIKTYVDSNDIDIDVFYGESGNIEKKEKK
;
A
#
# COMPACT_ATOMS: atom_id res chain seq x y z
N MET A 1 -15.41 -40.44 -12.86
CA MET A 1 -15.87 -39.51 -11.81
C MET A 1 -15.01 -38.26 -11.87
N ALA A 2 -15.57 -37.15 -12.36
CA ALA A 2 -14.88 -35.88 -12.43
C ALA A 2 -14.65 -35.37 -10.99
N LYS A 3 -13.39 -35.24 -10.57
CA LYS A 3 -13.06 -34.56 -9.32
C LYS A 3 -13.45 -33.10 -9.48
N ASN A 4 -14.54 -32.71 -8.81
CA ASN A 4 -14.87 -31.31 -8.58
C ASN A 4 -13.65 -30.67 -7.89
N LYS A 5 -12.87 -29.90 -8.65
CA LYS A 5 -11.91 -28.97 -8.07
C LYS A 5 -12.76 -27.87 -7.44
N GLU A 6 -13.11 -28.03 -6.18
CA GLU A 6 -13.45 -26.88 -5.36
C GLU A 6 -12.31 -25.87 -5.55
N LYS A 7 -12.63 -24.71 -6.14
CA LYS A 7 -11.72 -23.56 -6.13
C LYS A 7 -11.57 -23.23 -4.65
N LEU A 8 -10.50 -23.73 -4.02
CA LEU A 8 -10.05 -23.25 -2.72
C LEU A 8 -10.00 -21.73 -2.84
N ASN A 9 -10.90 -21.06 -2.15
CA ASN A 9 -10.95 -19.60 -2.10
C ASN A 9 -9.80 -19.19 -1.18
N ILE A 10 -8.59 -19.14 -1.74
CA ILE A 10 -7.38 -18.80 -1.00
C ILE A 10 -7.44 -17.31 -0.70
N ASP A 11 -7.48 -16.96 0.58
CA ASP A 11 -7.36 -15.57 0.99
C ASP A 11 -5.93 -15.08 0.75
N LEU A 12 -5.77 -14.19 -0.24
CA LEU A 12 -4.49 -13.68 -0.69
C LEU A 12 -3.87 -12.69 0.32
N SER A 13 -4.65 -12.12 1.24
CA SER A 13 -4.11 -11.23 2.28
C SER A 13 -3.32 -11.99 3.35
N GLU A 14 -3.75 -13.21 3.66
CA GLU A 14 -3.16 -14.04 4.72
C GLU A 14 -2.20 -15.10 4.17
N ASN A 15 -2.32 -15.45 2.88
CA ASN A 15 -1.54 -16.55 2.30
C ASN A 15 -0.77 -16.11 1.07
N LYS A 16 0.56 -16.10 1.20
CA LYS A 16 1.45 -16.00 0.05
C LYS A 16 1.24 -17.21 -0.88
N PRO A 17 1.03 -17.01 -2.19
CA PRO A 17 0.90 -18.11 -3.14
C PRO A 17 2.12 -19.04 -3.06
N LYS A 18 1.90 -20.34 -2.83
CA LYS A 18 2.99 -21.32 -2.81
C LYS A 18 3.62 -21.41 -4.20
N LYS A 19 4.92 -21.11 -4.31
CA LYS A 19 5.68 -21.33 -5.54
C LYS A 19 5.57 -22.81 -5.92
N GLY A 20 5.11 -23.09 -7.15
CA GLY A 20 5.19 -24.44 -7.70
C GLY A 20 6.64 -24.92 -7.63
N ILE A 21 6.84 -26.12 -7.10
CA ILE A 21 8.15 -26.70 -6.67
C ILE A 21 9.18 -26.76 -7.83
N PHE A 22 8.76 -26.53 -9.08
CA PHE A 22 9.59 -26.59 -10.29
C PHE A 22 10.03 -25.25 -10.89
N LYS A 23 9.65 -24.08 -10.34
CA LYS A 23 10.15 -22.78 -10.86
C LYS A 23 11.37 -22.28 -10.09
N LYS A 24 12.47 -23.03 -10.15
CA LYS A 24 13.79 -22.55 -9.71
C LYS A 24 14.51 -21.88 -10.88
N MET A 25 14.85 -20.60 -10.65
CA MET A 25 15.91 -19.80 -11.27
C MET A 25 15.62 -18.75 -12.36
N PHE A 26 14.54 -18.77 -13.16
CA PHE A 26 14.34 -17.70 -14.18
C PHE A 26 12.92 -17.10 -14.31
N GLY A 27 12.06 -17.23 -13.29
CA GLY A 27 10.71 -16.65 -13.34
C GLY A 27 10.07 -16.40 -11.97
N SER A 28 10.80 -15.77 -11.03
CA SER A 28 10.40 -15.66 -9.63
C SER A 28 9.33 -14.60 -9.32
N LYS A 29 9.01 -13.71 -10.27
CA LYS A 29 8.07 -12.59 -10.12
C LYS A 29 7.05 -12.53 -11.27
N SER A 30 6.35 -13.64 -11.55
CA SER A 30 5.47 -13.72 -12.71
C SER A 30 4.19 -12.92 -12.54
N GLU A 31 3.64 -12.85 -11.33
CA GLU A 31 2.43 -12.08 -11.07
C GLU A 31 2.74 -10.58 -11.03
N GLN A 32 3.84 -10.17 -10.40
CA GLN A 32 4.31 -8.78 -10.45
C GLN A 32 4.40 -8.28 -11.89
N LYS A 33 4.97 -9.05 -12.83
CA LYS A 33 5.05 -8.65 -14.25
C LYS A 33 3.66 -8.44 -14.87
N LYS A 34 2.70 -9.33 -14.61
CA LYS A 34 1.32 -9.19 -15.10
C LYS A 34 0.61 -7.98 -14.51
N ILE A 35 0.86 -7.69 -13.23
CA ILE A 35 0.35 -6.49 -12.56
C ILE A 35 0.95 -5.25 -13.23
N LEU A 36 2.27 -5.21 -13.45
CA LEU A 36 2.95 -4.10 -14.14
C LEU A 36 2.44 -3.90 -15.59
N GLU A 37 2.14 -4.97 -16.31
CA GLU A 37 1.50 -4.88 -17.63
C GLU A 37 0.06 -4.34 -17.53
N THR A 38 -0.69 -4.78 -16.52
CA THR A 38 -2.06 -4.32 -16.28
C THR A 38 -2.11 -2.83 -15.96
N ILE A 39 -1.23 -2.34 -15.08
CA ILE A 39 -1.20 -0.91 -14.71
C ILE A 39 -0.81 -0.05 -15.91
N LYS A 40 0.15 -0.52 -16.73
CA LYS A 40 0.53 0.16 -17.97
C LYS A 40 -0.65 0.26 -18.94
N ASN A 41 -1.36 -0.84 -19.15
CA ASN A 41 -2.50 -0.88 -20.07
C ASN A 41 -3.67 -0.01 -19.57
N LYS A 42 -3.85 0.08 -18.26
CA LYS A 42 -4.92 0.86 -17.62
C LYS A 42 -4.51 2.30 -17.29
N LYS A 43 -3.27 2.70 -17.58
CA LYS A 43 -2.72 4.02 -17.24
C LYS A 43 -2.84 4.35 -15.75
N ILE A 44 -2.59 3.33 -14.91
CA ILE A 44 -2.44 3.48 -13.47
C ILE A 44 -1.00 3.93 -13.21
N GLU A 45 -0.84 5.07 -12.55
CA GLU A 45 0.48 5.66 -12.28
C GLU A 45 0.95 5.29 -10.88
N THR A 46 0.03 5.28 -9.91
CA THR A 46 0.36 5.15 -8.49
C THR A 46 -0.45 4.04 -7.81
N PHE A 47 0.14 3.42 -6.80
CA PHE A 47 -0.55 2.57 -5.83
C PHE A 47 -0.89 3.34 -4.56
N PHE A 48 -2.08 3.13 -4.02
CA PHE A 48 -2.53 3.78 -2.78
C PHE A 48 -2.51 2.83 -1.60
N PHE A 49 -1.86 3.31 -0.55
CA PHE A 49 -1.99 2.79 0.80
C PHE A 49 -2.69 3.83 1.66
N TYR A 50 -3.77 3.42 2.33
CA TYR A 50 -4.53 4.28 3.24
C TYR A 50 -4.22 3.91 4.67
N THR A 51 -3.96 4.92 5.51
CA THR A 51 -3.61 4.70 6.91
C THR A 51 -4.01 5.89 7.78
N ASP A 52 -3.91 5.71 9.09
CA ASP A 52 -4.10 6.79 10.05
C ASP A 52 -2.90 7.74 10.01
N VAL A 53 -3.16 9.05 10.07
CA VAL A 53 -2.14 10.10 10.03
C VAL A 53 -1.09 9.95 11.14
N ASN A 54 -1.45 9.38 12.29
CA ASN A 54 -0.52 9.19 13.40
C ASN A 54 0.55 8.12 13.10
N ASN A 55 0.30 7.22 12.13
CA ASN A 55 1.25 6.19 11.73
C ASN A 55 2.40 6.72 10.86
N LEU A 56 2.27 7.93 10.30
CA LEU A 56 3.14 8.40 9.23
C LEU A 56 4.61 8.51 9.65
N LEU A 57 4.91 8.89 10.89
CA LEU A 57 6.31 8.94 11.35
C LEU A 57 6.93 7.54 11.42
N ILE A 58 6.23 6.58 12.03
CA ILE A 58 6.70 5.20 12.11
C ILE A 58 6.92 4.63 10.69
N ILE A 59 6.03 4.97 9.74
CA ILE A 59 6.16 4.58 8.34
C ILE A 59 7.37 5.25 7.68
N LEU A 60 7.63 6.53 7.94
CA LEU A 60 8.79 7.24 7.38
C LEU A 60 10.12 6.73 7.95
N GLU A 61 10.11 6.19 9.17
CA GLU A 61 11.29 5.62 9.82
C GLU A 61 11.58 4.18 9.37
N ASN A 62 10.53 3.37 9.17
CA ASN A 62 10.66 1.93 9.05
C ASN A 62 10.08 1.33 7.75
N GLY A 63 9.46 2.15 6.92
CA GLY A 63 8.64 1.70 5.80
C GLY A 63 7.26 1.19 6.25
N ILE A 64 6.45 0.73 5.29
CA ILE A 64 5.14 0.12 5.58
C ILE A 64 5.36 -1.34 5.93
N GLN A 65 5.52 -1.60 7.23
CA GLN A 65 5.83 -2.93 7.76
C GLN A 65 4.61 -3.84 7.84
N LEU A 66 4.83 -5.13 7.58
CA LEU A 66 3.86 -6.19 7.89
C LEU A 66 3.53 -6.19 9.38
N LEU A 67 2.29 -6.53 9.77
CA LEU A 67 1.92 -6.51 11.20
C LEU A 67 2.77 -7.44 12.06
N LYS A 68 3.27 -8.55 11.50
CA LYS A 68 4.18 -9.46 12.22
C LYS A 68 5.61 -8.92 12.40
N GLU A 69 6.00 -7.91 11.62
CA GLU A 69 7.34 -7.31 11.61
C GLU A 69 7.39 -5.99 12.40
N LYS A 70 6.22 -5.43 12.74
CA LYS A 70 6.12 -4.20 13.53
C LYS A 70 6.73 -4.39 14.92
N SER A 71 7.71 -3.56 15.21
CA SER A 71 8.28 -3.37 16.55
C SER A 71 7.99 -1.93 16.94
N LEU A 72 7.25 -1.74 18.02
CA LEU A 72 6.93 -0.42 18.58
C LEU A 72 7.77 -0.21 19.84
N GLU A 73 8.27 1.00 20.04
CA GLU A 73 8.80 1.39 21.32
C GLU A 73 7.69 1.45 22.39
N LYS A 74 8.09 1.49 23.66
CA LYS A 74 7.18 1.35 24.80
C LYS A 74 6.03 2.37 24.82
N ASP A 75 6.29 3.57 24.28
CA ASP A 75 5.35 4.69 24.28
C ASP A 75 4.84 5.02 22.86
N GLU A 76 5.11 4.15 21.89
CA GLU A 76 4.62 4.28 20.52
C GLU A 76 3.28 3.56 20.34
N GLU A 77 2.35 4.24 19.66
CA GLU A 77 1.08 3.66 19.24
C GLU A 77 1.00 3.63 17.71
N TYR A 78 0.49 2.51 17.19
CA TYR A 78 0.22 2.34 15.77
C TYR A 78 -1.23 1.91 15.56
N ILE A 79 -2.00 2.72 14.82
CA ILE A 79 -3.40 2.47 14.55
C ILE A 79 -3.52 1.57 13.32
N VAL A 80 -3.91 0.31 13.52
CA VAL A 80 -4.02 -0.66 12.43
C VAL A 80 -5.36 -0.56 11.72
N TRP A 81 -5.34 -0.33 10.40
CA TRP A 81 -6.50 -0.44 9.53
C TRP A 81 -6.45 -1.74 8.73
N THR A 82 -7.21 -2.74 9.20
CA THR A 82 -7.25 -4.11 8.65
C THR A 82 -7.74 -4.21 7.21
N TYR A 83 -8.11 -3.09 6.58
CA TYR A 83 -8.49 -3.02 5.17
C TYR A 83 -7.32 -3.36 4.23
N LEU A 84 -6.14 -2.80 4.51
CA LEU A 84 -4.91 -3.02 3.72
C LEU A 84 -3.75 -3.56 4.55
N GLU A 85 -3.87 -3.58 5.88
CA GLU A 85 -2.80 -4.01 6.76
C GLU A 85 -3.07 -5.42 7.29
N HIS A 86 -2.20 -6.36 6.91
CA HIS A 86 -2.33 -7.76 7.30
C HIS A 86 -1.04 -8.30 7.91
N LYS A 87 -1.15 -9.46 8.55
CA LYS A 87 -0.02 -10.13 9.19
C LYS A 87 1.06 -10.51 8.18
N GLU A 88 0.64 -11.00 7.02
CA GLU A 88 1.53 -11.58 6.01
C GLU A 88 1.67 -10.72 4.75
N SER A 89 0.85 -9.67 4.60
CA SER A 89 0.90 -8.79 3.43
C SER A 89 0.50 -7.34 3.72
N ILE A 90 0.92 -6.44 2.83
CA ILE A 90 0.39 -5.08 2.67
C ILE A 90 -0.44 -5.03 1.40
N GLY A 91 -1.69 -4.60 1.53
CA GLY A 91 -2.59 -4.32 0.42
C GLY A 91 -2.36 -2.94 -0.17
N LEU A 92 -2.44 -2.82 -1.49
CA LEU A 92 -2.35 -1.57 -2.23
C LEU A 92 -3.49 -1.48 -3.24
N GLU A 93 -4.22 -0.38 -3.28
CA GLU A 93 -5.21 -0.12 -4.33
C GLU A 93 -4.57 0.56 -5.54
N PHE A 94 -5.18 0.40 -6.72
CA PHE A 94 -4.85 1.24 -7.87
C PHE A 94 -5.41 2.66 -7.70
N ASP A 95 -4.73 3.66 -8.25
CA ASP A 95 -5.14 5.07 -8.24
C ASP A 95 -6.45 5.41 -9.00
N THR A 96 -7.08 4.40 -9.61
CA THR A 96 -8.33 4.50 -10.37
C THR A 96 -9.58 4.65 -9.48
N SER A 97 -10.76 4.71 -10.10
CA SER A 97 -12.08 4.88 -9.47
C SER A 97 -12.50 3.78 -8.46
N THR A 98 -11.58 2.89 -8.08
CA THR A 98 -11.74 1.83 -7.07
C THR A 98 -11.71 2.33 -5.63
N ARG A 99 -11.41 3.61 -5.41
CA ARG A 99 -11.48 4.27 -4.08
C ARG A 99 -12.81 4.05 -3.36
N ALA A 100 -13.88 3.75 -4.10
CA ALA A 100 -15.19 3.42 -3.53
C ALA A 100 -15.13 2.28 -2.50
N HIS A 101 -14.22 1.31 -2.64
CA HIS A 101 -14.08 0.22 -1.68
C HIS A 101 -13.50 0.71 -0.34
N PHE A 102 -12.37 1.42 -0.37
CA PHE A 102 -11.80 2.04 0.83
C PHE A 102 -12.80 3.00 1.49
N TRP A 103 -13.41 3.92 0.75
CA TRP A 103 -14.33 4.90 1.33
C TRP A 103 -15.57 4.24 1.93
N LYS A 104 -16.13 3.21 1.28
CA LYS A 104 -17.23 2.42 1.85
C LYS A 104 -16.80 1.73 3.15
N TRP A 105 -15.60 1.15 3.19
CA TRP A 105 -15.06 0.55 4.40
C TRP A 105 -14.87 1.61 5.50
N ALA A 106 -14.25 2.76 5.18
CA ALA A 106 -13.99 3.83 6.12
C ALA A 106 -15.29 4.38 6.74
N THR A 107 -16.34 4.57 5.93
CA THR A 107 -17.67 4.96 6.41
C THR A 107 -18.28 3.91 7.34
N ASN A 108 -18.23 2.63 6.97
CA ASN A 108 -18.78 1.54 7.78
C ASN A 108 -18.03 1.38 9.12
N SER A 109 -16.72 1.57 9.08
CA SER A 109 -15.83 1.50 10.24
C SER A 109 -15.81 2.79 11.07
N LYS A 110 -16.56 3.83 10.67
CA LYS A 110 -16.64 5.15 11.32
C LYS A 110 -15.26 5.79 11.49
N VAL A 111 -14.38 5.63 10.50
CA VAL A 111 -13.07 6.28 10.47
C VAL A 111 -13.27 7.79 10.36
N ASP A 112 -12.56 8.55 11.19
CA ASP A 112 -12.50 10.00 11.07
C ASP A 112 -11.76 10.37 9.79
N VAL A 113 -12.45 11.06 8.88
CA VAL A 113 -11.93 11.42 7.56
C VAL A 113 -10.72 12.34 7.68
N GLU A 114 -10.65 13.18 8.71
CA GLU A 114 -9.52 14.09 8.93
C GLU A 114 -8.25 13.35 9.35
N LYS A 115 -8.40 12.13 9.90
CA LYS A 115 -7.27 11.25 10.27
C LYS A 115 -6.77 10.40 9.10
N ILE A 116 -7.45 10.40 7.95
CA ILE A 116 -7.02 9.63 6.79
C ILE A 116 -5.82 10.30 6.13
N SER A 117 -4.75 9.52 5.99
CA SER A 117 -3.63 9.81 5.11
C SER A 117 -3.59 8.82 3.95
N VAL A 118 -3.21 9.33 2.78
CA VAL A 118 -3.03 8.53 1.57
C VAL A 118 -1.57 8.58 1.17
N ILE A 119 -0.94 7.41 1.10
CA ILE A 119 0.43 7.25 0.65
C ILE A 119 0.40 6.77 -0.80
N GLY A 120 0.99 7.56 -1.68
CA GLY A 120 1.22 7.21 -3.09
C GLY A 120 2.54 6.47 -3.23
N ILE A 121 2.49 5.27 -3.83
CA ILE A 121 3.64 4.38 -4.01
C ILE A 121 3.88 4.16 -5.50
N ASP A 122 5.11 4.35 -5.95
CA ASP A 122 5.54 4.09 -7.32
C ASP A 122 5.60 2.56 -7.57
N PRO A 123 4.75 2.00 -8.44
CA PRO A 123 4.73 0.56 -8.70
C PRO A 123 6.04 0.04 -9.31
N HIS A 124 6.74 0.85 -10.09
CA HIS A 124 7.99 0.49 -10.74
C HIS A 124 9.19 0.55 -9.78
N LYS A 125 9.29 1.57 -8.92
CA LYS A 125 10.29 1.59 -7.84
C LYS A 125 10.04 0.42 -6.88
N LEU A 126 8.79 0.23 -6.46
CA LEU A 126 8.40 -0.89 -5.59
C LEU A 126 8.82 -2.23 -6.19
N ALA A 127 8.54 -2.47 -7.47
CA ALA A 127 8.90 -3.72 -8.14
C ALA A 127 10.41 -4.01 -8.15
N LYS A 128 11.23 -2.96 -8.26
CA LYS A 128 12.70 -3.06 -8.20
C LYS A 128 13.19 -3.37 -6.78
N LEU A 129 12.56 -2.77 -5.78
CA LEU A 129 13.00 -2.84 -4.39
C LEU A 129 12.51 -4.10 -3.65
N THR A 130 11.32 -4.64 -3.99
CA THR A 130 10.80 -5.85 -3.33
C THR A 130 11.46 -7.12 -3.88
N LYS A 131 11.63 -8.15 -3.05
CA LYS A 131 12.24 -9.44 -3.47
C LYS A 131 11.20 -10.49 -3.84
N ASN A 132 10.06 -10.48 -3.15
CA ASN A 132 8.96 -11.41 -3.32
C ASN A 132 8.10 -11.07 -4.55
N ASP A 133 7.45 -12.10 -5.08
CA ASP A 133 6.35 -11.90 -6.02
C ASP A 133 5.16 -11.28 -5.28
N TRP A 134 4.27 -10.64 -6.03
CA TRP A 134 3.04 -10.05 -5.50
C TRP A 134 1.85 -10.95 -5.83
N ALA A 135 0.69 -10.62 -5.28
CA ALA A 135 -0.58 -11.17 -5.75
C ALA A 135 -1.56 -10.04 -6.08
N TYR A 136 -2.53 -10.32 -6.92
CA TYR A 136 -3.57 -9.37 -7.26
C TYR A 136 -4.94 -9.99 -7.07
N ASP A 137 -5.72 -9.41 -6.16
CA ASP A 137 -7.12 -9.73 -5.98
C ASP A 137 -7.93 -8.86 -6.95
N ALA A 138 -8.36 -9.46 -8.05
CA ALA A 138 -9.15 -8.77 -9.07
C ALA A 138 -10.57 -8.39 -8.59
N THR A 139 -11.08 -9.00 -7.51
CA THR A 139 -12.40 -8.69 -6.93
C THR A 139 -12.29 -7.44 -6.07
N LYS A 140 -11.30 -7.40 -5.18
CA LYS A 140 -11.04 -6.25 -4.30
C LYS A 140 -10.27 -5.12 -4.98
N LYS A 141 -9.65 -5.39 -6.14
CA LYS A 141 -8.72 -4.49 -6.85
C LYS A 141 -7.51 -4.12 -5.99
N VAL A 142 -7.04 -5.07 -5.20
CA VAL A 142 -5.92 -4.91 -4.27
C VAL A 142 -4.73 -5.73 -4.76
N VAL A 143 -3.55 -5.10 -4.78
CA VAL A 143 -2.26 -5.77 -4.93
C VAL A 143 -1.72 -6.07 -3.54
N TYR A 144 -1.39 -7.33 -3.27
CA TYR A 144 -0.78 -7.77 -2.03
C TYR A 144 0.73 -7.91 -2.19
N VAL A 145 1.47 -7.20 -1.34
CA VAL A 145 2.93 -7.23 -1.21
C VAL A 145 3.29 -8.01 0.05
N TYR A 146 4.08 -9.07 -0.07
CA TYR A 146 4.37 -10.01 1.02
C TYR A 146 5.71 -9.73 1.71
N GLU A 147 6.04 -8.45 1.90
CA GLU A 147 7.21 -7.94 2.61
C GLU A 147 6.97 -6.47 2.97
N THR A 148 7.81 -5.93 3.87
CA THR A 148 7.83 -4.49 4.18
C THR A 148 8.04 -3.66 2.90
N ILE A 149 7.20 -2.63 2.71
CA ILE A 149 7.37 -1.66 1.61
C ILE A 149 8.39 -0.60 2.04
N PRO A 150 9.50 -0.45 1.31
CA PRO A 150 10.55 0.52 1.64
C PRO A 150 10.06 1.96 1.44
N VAL A 151 10.60 2.88 2.25
CA VAL A 151 10.27 4.33 2.20
C VAL A 151 10.59 4.91 0.82
N GLU A 152 11.65 4.42 0.18
CA GLU A 152 12.11 4.84 -1.14
C GLU A 152 11.13 4.49 -2.28
N ALA A 153 10.12 3.65 -2.02
CA ALA A 153 9.04 3.38 -2.96
C ALA A 153 7.88 4.40 -2.85
N ILE A 154 7.83 5.20 -1.78
CA ILE A 154 6.81 6.23 -1.57
C ILE A 154 7.16 7.44 -2.45
N GLU A 155 6.20 7.93 -3.22
CA GLU A 155 6.35 9.16 -4.02
C GLU A 155 5.81 10.36 -3.28
N TYR A 156 4.67 10.19 -2.61
CA TYR A 156 4.00 11.28 -1.94
C TYR A 156 3.13 10.82 -0.78
N ILE A 157 2.86 11.75 0.13
CA ILE A 157 1.93 11.58 1.24
C ILE A 157 0.93 12.74 1.23
N MET A 158 -0.35 12.39 1.14
CA MET A 158 -1.46 13.34 1.26
C MET A 158 -2.05 13.27 2.67
N ILE A 159 -2.13 14.42 3.34
CA ILE A 159 -2.58 14.54 4.74
C ILE A 159 -3.71 15.57 4.84
N LYS A 160 -4.78 15.22 5.55
CA LYS A 160 -5.93 16.12 5.80
C LYS A 160 -5.82 16.90 7.11
N ASP A 161 -5.13 16.36 8.10
CA ASP A 161 -4.87 17.06 9.35
C ASP A 161 -3.73 18.09 9.18
N LYS A 162 -4.02 19.37 9.44
CA LYS A 162 -3.06 20.46 9.26
C LYS A 162 -1.89 20.39 10.24
N ALA A 163 -2.12 19.91 11.47
CA ALA A 163 -1.07 19.83 12.48
C ALA A 163 -0.03 18.78 12.09
N ASN A 164 -0.49 17.58 11.72
CA ASN A 164 0.37 16.52 11.22
C ASN A 164 0.97 16.86 9.86
N LEU A 165 0.28 17.57 8.96
CA LEU A 165 0.87 18.03 7.70
C LEU A 165 2.19 18.79 7.94
N LYS A 166 2.18 19.73 8.88
CA LYS A 166 3.38 20.51 9.23
C LYS A 166 4.47 19.60 9.81
N ARG A 167 4.10 18.72 10.75
CA ARG A 167 5.03 17.79 11.40
C ARG A 167 5.73 16.89 10.39
N ILE A 168 4.96 16.28 9.48
CA ILE A 168 5.47 15.33 8.48
C ILE A 168 6.31 16.05 7.42
N LYS A 169 5.88 17.22 6.94
CA LYS A 169 6.71 18.06 6.06
C LYS A 169 8.07 18.35 6.68
N THR A 170 8.09 18.85 7.91
CA THR A 170 9.34 19.15 8.61
C THR A 170 10.23 17.91 8.76
N TYR A 171 9.66 16.74 9.07
CA TYR A 171 10.43 15.50 9.17
C TYR A 171 11.07 15.12 7.83
N VAL A 172 10.29 15.13 6.75
CA VAL A 172 10.77 14.81 5.39
C VAL A 172 11.88 15.77 4.95
N ASP A 173 11.65 17.09 5.11
CA ASP A 173 12.60 18.12 4.72
C ASP A 173 13.91 18.03 5.54
N SER A 174 13.82 17.77 6.84
CA SER A 174 14.98 17.74 7.74
C SER A 174 15.87 16.50 7.55
N ASN A 175 15.31 15.43 6.97
CA ASN A 175 16.02 14.17 6.73
C ASN A 175 16.35 13.93 5.26
N ASP A 176 16.14 14.93 4.38
CA ASP A 176 16.40 14.85 2.93
C ASP A 176 15.71 13.64 2.27
N ILE A 177 14.46 13.38 2.68
CA ILE A 177 13.67 12.27 2.14
C ILE A 177 12.94 12.75 0.86
N ASP A 178 13.16 12.07 -0.26
CA ASP A 178 12.54 12.38 -1.57
C ASP A 178 11.07 11.93 -1.62
N ILE A 179 10.20 12.59 -0.84
CA ILE A 179 8.75 12.35 -0.78
C ILE A 179 8.00 13.69 -0.82
N ASP A 180 7.06 13.84 -1.76
CA ASP A 180 6.19 15.02 -1.78
C ASP A 180 5.12 14.94 -0.69
N VAL A 181 5.04 15.94 0.20
CA VAL A 181 3.99 16.00 1.22
C VAL A 181 3.01 17.13 0.91
N PHE A 182 1.72 16.82 0.76
CA PHE A 182 0.72 17.83 0.45
C PHE A 182 -0.59 17.67 1.21
N TYR A 183 -1.34 18.78 1.27
CA TYR A 183 -2.62 18.84 1.94
C TYR A 183 -3.69 18.21 1.05
N GLY A 184 -4.48 17.28 1.60
CA GLY A 184 -5.65 16.75 0.91
C GLY A 184 -6.89 17.56 1.24
N GLU A 185 -7.40 18.35 0.30
CA GLU A 185 -8.74 18.91 0.48
C GLU A 185 -9.80 17.83 0.27
N SER A 186 -10.94 17.96 0.94
CA SER A 186 -12.11 17.08 0.98
C SER A 186 -12.37 16.24 -0.29
N GLY A 187 -11.61 15.15 -0.48
CA GLY A 187 -11.79 14.19 -1.57
C GLY A 187 -11.16 14.55 -2.93
N ASN A 188 -10.60 15.75 -3.10
CA ASN A 188 -9.99 16.17 -4.36
C ASN A 188 -8.46 16.15 -4.25
N ILE A 189 -7.83 15.29 -5.04
CA ILE A 189 -6.37 15.24 -5.18
C ILE A 189 -6.00 16.18 -6.32
N GLU A 190 -5.48 17.36 -6.02
CA GLU A 190 -4.82 18.19 -7.02
C GLU A 190 -3.47 17.57 -7.37
N LYS A 191 -3.34 16.99 -8.57
CA LYS A 191 -2.03 16.62 -9.11
C LYS A 191 -1.27 17.92 -9.38
N LYS A 192 -0.13 18.14 -8.71
CA LYS A 192 0.82 19.16 -9.17
C LYS A 192 1.39 18.69 -10.51
N GLU A 193 1.17 19.48 -11.55
CA GLU A 193 1.86 19.28 -12.83
C GLU A 193 3.37 19.41 -12.57
N LYS A 194 4.13 18.36 -12.91
CA LYS A 194 5.60 18.43 -12.97
C LYS A 194 5.95 19.43 -14.07
N LYS A 195 6.54 20.57 -13.69
CA LYS A 195 7.15 21.53 -14.63
C LYS A 195 8.43 20.98 -15.23
#